data_AF-A0A7W6WUF6-F1
#
_entry.id   AF-A0A7W6WUF6-F1
#
_cell.length_a   1.000
_cell.length_b   1.000
_cell.length_c   1.000
_cell.angle_alpha   90.00
_cell.angle_beta   90.00
_cell.angle_gamma   90.00
#
_symmetry.space_group_name_H-M   'P 1'
#
loop_
_entity.id
_entity.type
_entity.pdbx_description
1 polymer ?
#
loop_
_entity_poly.entity_id
_entity_poly.type
_entity_poly.pdbx_seq_one_letter_code
_entity_poly.pdbx_strand_id
1 'polypeptide(L)'
;MNLLRQDPAEVTAGGIKWRRHAAEWLTSHAWARWLEPLFIFVGGIGVGIWLLPLIPQAPTTDAIFQQAHTMYAGRLGKPTAEAMHVTLRDKQGHGVIQGLFDSAWLVWLDNPGKLYAIPLEDNGRKFVDKDDTFSMDTTWAYSSAETRKRPSFKGMPTTCLLPAGGFAVSWDKQPNEWKWAGCGKWYCELHGENVLFQDFENGRMIGPMRFGYGDVGSQIFILFKDGSHSSVRSDQASPQIWNCIP
;
A
#
# COMPACT_ATOMS: atom_id res chain seq x y z
N MET A 1 5.47 -17.87 38.30
CA MET A 1 4.61 -18.36 37.22
C MET A 1 5.51 -18.54 36.00
N ASN A 2 6.05 -19.75 35.80
CA ASN A 2 7.04 -20.05 34.76
C ASN A 2 6.32 -20.52 33.50
N LEU A 3 6.40 -19.75 32.42
CA LEU A 3 5.99 -20.18 31.08
C LEU A 3 7.19 -20.82 30.38
N LEU A 4 7.06 -22.11 30.11
CA LEU A 4 8.04 -22.93 29.39
C LEU A 4 8.16 -22.42 27.95
N ARG A 5 9.36 -21.97 27.59
CA ARG A 5 9.78 -21.62 26.23
C ARG A 5 10.07 -22.93 25.50
N GLN A 6 9.20 -23.34 24.56
CA GLN A 6 9.49 -24.48 23.70
C GLN A 6 10.52 -24.08 22.64
N ASP A 7 11.54 -24.93 22.48
CA ASP A 7 12.63 -24.75 21.54
C ASP A 7 12.12 -24.98 20.10
N PRO A 8 12.31 -24.04 19.15
CA PRO A 8 11.87 -24.18 17.75
C PRO A 8 12.41 -25.44 17.05
N ALA A 9 13.52 -26.01 17.54
CA ALA A 9 14.10 -27.24 17.01
C ALA A 9 13.27 -28.50 17.33
N GLU A 10 12.50 -28.51 18.42
CA GLU A 10 11.66 -29.68 18.78
C GLU A 10 10.36 -29.73 17.95
N VAL A 11 9.81 -28.57 17.57
CA VAL A 11 8.57 -28.48 16.77
C VAL A 11 8.82 -28.96 15.32
N THR A 12 10.02 -28.69 14.78
CA THR A 12 10.42 -29.15 13.44
C THR A 12 10.75 -30.64 13.41
N ALA A 13 11.33 -31.19 14.48
CA ALA A 13 11.58 -32.64 14.60
C ALA A 13 10.27 -33.46 14.69
N GLY A 14 9.24 -32.95 15.35
CA GLY A 14 7.92 -33.60 15.44
C GLY A 14 7.20 -33.71 14.09
N GLY A 15 7.27 -32.67 13.26
CA GLY A 15 6.63 -32.64 11.93
C GLY A 15 7.27 -33.59 10.92
N ILE A 16 8.59 -33.77 10.97
CA ILE A 16 9.32 -34.71 10.09
C ILE A 16 9.02 -36.17 10.47
N LYS A 17 8.88 -36.46 11.77
CA LYS A 17 8.58 -37.81 12.28
C LYS A 17 7.17 -38.28 11.88
N TRP A 18 6.19 -37.37 11.85
CA TRP A 18 4.82 -37.67 11.41
C TRP A 18 4.73 -38.02 9.92
N ARG A 19 5.47 -37.30 9.07
CA ARG A 19 5.52 -37.56 7.62
C ARG A 19 6.13 -38.92 7.28
N ARG A 20 7.14 -39.36 8.04
CA ARG A 20 7.78 -40.67 7.85
C ARG A 20 6.85 -41.83 8.21
N HIS A 21 6.10 -41.71 9.31
CA HIS A 21 5.11 -42.72 9.70
C HIS A 21 3.91 -42.80 8.76
N ALA A 22 3.43 -41.68 8.22
CA ALA A 22 2.35 -41.70 7.23
C ALA A 22 2.75 -42.42 5.93
N ALA A 23 4.00 -42.24 5.48
CA ALA A 23 4.54 -42.90 4.29
C ALA A 23 4.76 -44.41 4.50
N GLU A 24 5.22 -44.82 5.68
CA GLU A 24 5.37 -46.24 6.03
C GLU A 24 4.01 -46.94 6.22
N TRP A 25 3.01 -46.25 6.78
CA TRP A 25 1.66 -46.78 6.89
C TRP A 25 0.99 -47.03 5.52
N LEU A 26 1.16 -46.09 4.58
CA LEU A 26 0.62 -46.21 3.21
C LEU A 26 1.29 -47.32 2.38
N THR A 27 2.56 -47.62 2.64
CA THR A 27 3.33 -48.64 1.90
C THR A 27 3.25 -50.05 2.50
N SER A 28 2.80 -50.18 3.77
CA SER A 28 2.72 -51.46 4.48
C SER A 28 1.47 -52.29 4.18
N HIS A 29 0.48 -51.76 3.47
CA HIS A 29 -0.75 -52.49 3.19
C HIS A 29 -0.78 -53.14 1.79
N ALA A 30 -1.04 -54.45 1.75
CA ALA A 30 -0.99 -55.29 0.55
C ALA A 30 -1.94 -54.85 -0.59
N TRP A 31 -2.95 -54.01 -0.31
CA TRP A 31 -3.84 -53.45 -1.33
C TRP A 31 -3.17 -52.38 -2.20
N ALA A 32 -2.08 -51.75 -1.74
CA ALA A 32 -1.35 -50.74 -2.52
C ALA A 32 -0.61 -51.34 -3.73
N ARG A 33 -0.20 -52.61 -3.66
CA ARG A 33 0.50 -53.29 -4.77
C ARG A 33 -0.40 -53.75 -5.91
N TRP A 34 -1.71 -53.87 -5.68
CA TRP A 34 -2.68 -54.26 -6.72
C TRP A 34 -3.19 -53.08 -7.56
N LEU A 35 -2.89 -51.85 -7.16
CA LEU A 35 -3.43 -50.63 -7.75
C LEU A 35 -2.38 -49.76 -8.47
N GLU A 36 -1.11 -50.19 -8.49
CA GLU A 36 0.00 -49.45 -9.10
C GLU A 36 -0.15 -49.09 -10.59
N PRO A 37 -0.71 -49.94 -11.49
CA PRO A 37 -0.84 -49.53 -12.89
C PRO A 37 -2.07 -48.65 -13.19
N LEU A 38 -3.02 -48.51 -12.26
CA LEU A 38 -4.24 -47.71 -12.48
C LEU A 38 -4.21 -46.33 -11.80
N PHE A 39 -3.48 -46.17 -10.68
CA PHE A 39 -3.43 -44.89 -9.97
C PHE A 39 -2.43 -43.88 -10.55
N ILE A 40 -1.44 -44.34 -11.32
CA ILE A 40 -0.43 -43.45 -11.94
C ILE A 40 -1.02 -42.63 -13.09
N PHE A 41 -2.10 -43.10 -13.76
CA PHE A 41 -2.70 -42.35 -14.87
C PHE A 41 -4.05 -41.68 -14.58
N VAL A 42 -4.82 -42.12 -13.57
CA VAL A 42 -6.16 -41.55 -13.30
C VAL A 42 -6.30 -40.97 -11.89
N GLY A 43 -5.59 -41.51 -10.89
CA GLY A 43 -5.74 -41.10 -9.48
C GLY A 43 -4.87 -39.92 -9.07
N GLY A 44 -3.61 -39.86 -9.52
CA GLY A 44 -2.67 -38.79 -9.12
C GLY A 44 -2.96 -37.43 -9.74
N ILE A 45 -3.49 -37.39 -10.96
CA ILE A 45 -3.87 -36.15 -11.65
C ILE A 45 -5.25 -35.66 -11.17
N GLY A 46 -6.18 -36.57 -10.86
CA GLY A 46 -7.50 -36.21 -10.36
C GLY A 46 -7.45 -35.49 -9.01
N VAL A 47 -6.69 -35.98 -8.04
CA VAL A 47 -6.67 -35.37 -6.69
C VAL A 47 -5.88 -34.05 -6.65
N GLY A 48 -4.84 -33.92 -7.49
CA GLY A 48 -4.09 -32.66 -7.64
C GLY A 48 -4.94 -31.54 -8.27
N ILE A 49 -5.76 -31.87 -9.28
CA ILE A 49 -6.65 -30.91 -9.96
C ILE A 49 -7.84 -30.51 -9.08
N TRP A 50 -8.34 -31.40 -8.23
CA TRP A 50 -9.47 -31.09 -7.32
C TRP A 50 -9.10 -30.27 -6.09
N LEU A 51 -7.82 -30.24 -5.68
CA LEU A 51 -7.35 -29.45 -4.53
C LEU A 51 -6.75 -28.09 -4.90
N LEU A 52 -6.44 -27.86 -6.18
CA LEU A 52 -5.92 -26.58 -6.69
C LEU A 52 -6.86 -25.36 -6.49
N PRO A 53 -8.20 -25.45 -6.57
CA PRO A 53 -9.07 -24.29 -6.32
C PRO A 53 -9.27 -23.96 -4.83
N LEU A 54 -8.71 -24.73 -3.90
CA LEU A 54 -8.85 -24.51 -2.44
C LEU A 54 -7.66 -23.80 -1.80
N ILE A 55 -6.64 -23.44 -2.59
CA ILE A 55 -5.59 -22.52 -2.14
C ILE A 55 -6.13 -21.11 -2.38
N PRO A 56 -6.49 -20.34 -1.33
CA PRO A 56 -6.93 -18.96 -1.51
C PRO A 56 -5.82 -18.16 -2.17
N GLN A 57 -5.99 -17.87 -3.46
CA GLN A 57 -5.15 -16.91 -4.14
C GLN A 57 -5.61 -15.52 -3.71
N ALA A 58 -4.78 -14.84 -2.93
CA ALA A 58 -4.78 -13.38 -2.98
C ALA A 58 -3.34 -12.86 -3.08
N PRO A 59 -2.58 -13.20 -4.14
CA PRO A 59 -1.44 -12.37 -4.48
C PRO A 59 -2.02 -11.04 -4.94
N THR A 60 -1.70 -9.96 -4.23
CA THR A 60 -2.00 -8.61 -4.71
C THR A 60 -1.48 -8.47 -6.14
N THR A 61 -2.39 -8.07 -7.03
CA THR A 61 -2.36 -8.21 -8.49
C THR A 61 -1.40 -7.26 -9.22
N ASP A 62 -0.59 -6.50 -8.49
CA ASP A 62 0.27 -5.47 -9.05
C ASP A 62 1.77 -5.82 -8.92
N ALA A 63 2.46 -5.89 -10.07
CA ALA A 63 3.86 -6.33 -10.14
C ALA A 63 4.83 -5.39 -9.43
N ILE A 64 4.62 -4.06 -9.50
CA ILE A 64 5.49 -3.10 -8.80
C ILE A 64 5.26 -3.17 -7.28
N PHE A 65 4.02 -3.41 -6.84
CA PHE A 65 3.74 -3.62 -5.43
C PHE A 65 4.46 -4.87 -4.88
N GLN A 66 4.38 -5.99 -5.59
CA GLN A 66 5.11 -7.22 -5.20
C GLN A 66 6.63 -7.04 -5.21
N GLN A 67 7.15 -6.33 -6.21
CA GLN A 67 8.57 -6.00 -6.30
C GLN A 67 9.02 -5.17 -5.09
N ALA A 68 8.26 -4.13 -4.74
CA ALA A 68 8.55 -3.27 -3.60
C ALA A 68 8.49 -4.06 -2.28
N HIS A 69 7.48 -4.91 -2.09
CA HIS A 69 7.40 -5.76 -0.92
C HIS A 69 8.61 -6.70 -0.82
N THR A 70 8.99 -7.37 -1.92
CA THR A 70 10.15 -8.27 -1.96
C THR A 70 11.44 -7.54 -1.57
N MET A 71 11.63 -6.31 -2.07
CA MET A 71 12.81 -5.50 -1.79
C MET A 71 12.92 -5.07 -0.31
N TYR A 72 11.78 -4.83 0.35
CA TYR A 72 11.73 -4.27 1.70
C TYR A 72 11.17 -5.23 2.77
N ALA A 73 10.89 -6.49 2.43
CA ALA A 73 10.26 -7.48 3.32
C ALA A 73 10.99 -7.62 4.66
N GLY A 74 12.33 -7.65 4.65
CA GLY A 74 13.14 -7.75 5.86
C GLY A 74 12.99 -6.57 6.82
N ARG A 75 12.68 -5.37 6.30
CA ARG A 75 12.45 -4.16 7.11
C ARG A 75 10.98 -4.00 7.49
N LEU A 76 10.06 -4.26 6.56
CA LEU A 76 8.62 -4.12 6.77
C LEU A 76 8.06 -5.16 7.75
N GLY A 77 8.60 -6.39 7.73
CA GLY A 77 8.04 -7.51 8.48
C GLY A 77 6.81 -8.10 7.79
N LYS A 78 5.98 -8.80 8.56
CA LYS A 78 4.79 -9.47 8.02
C LYS A 78 3.65 -8.47 7.77
N PRO A 79 2.78 -8.71 6.78
CA PRO A 79 1.52 -7.99 6.66
C PRO A 79 0.67 -8.15 7.92
N THR A 80 0.14 -7.04 8.43
CA THR A 80 -0.79 -7.05 9.58
C THR A 80 -2.25 -6.97 9.16
N ALA A 81 -2.50 -6.64 7.89
CA ALA A 81 -3.80 -6.62 7.27
C ALA A 81 -3.70 -7.07 5.80
N GLU A 82 -4.83 -7.49 5.24
CA GLU A 82 -4.94 -7.66 3.79
C GLU A 82 -4.74 -6.32 3.09
N ALA A 83 -4.16 -6.36 1.90
CA ALA A 83 -4.04 -5.15 1.11
C ALA A 83 -5.44 -4.66 0.73
N MET A 84 -5.69 -3.40 1.01
CA MET A 84 -6.92 -2.72 0.70
C MET A 84 -6.74 -1.96 -0.61
N HIS A 85 -7.65 -2.18 -1.56
CA HIS A 85 -7.84 -1.25 -2.65
C HIS A 85 -8.48 0.01 -2.08
N VAL A 86 -7.88 1.17 -2.32
CA VAL A 86 -8.49 2.45 -1.99
C VAL A 86 -9.62 2.66 -2.98
N THR A 87 -10.81 2.20 -2.61
CA THR A 87 -12.01 2.24 -3.44
C THR A 87 -12.73 3.57 -3.29
N LEU A 88 -13.20 4.16 -4.40
CA LEU A 88 -14.18 5.23 -4.32
C LEU A 88 -15.44 4.66 -3.65
N ARG A 89 -15.83 5.17 -2.49
CA ARG A 89 -17.22 5.01 -2.08
C ARG A 89 -17.99 6.11 -2.79
N ASP A 90 -18.72 5.68 -3.83
CA ASP A 90 -19.86 6.36 -4.45
C ASP A 90 -19.64 7.42 -5.55
N LYS A 91 -20.78 7.86 -6.12
CA LYS A 91 -20.92 8.80 -7.24
C LYS A 91 -20.49 10.24 -6.91
N GLN A 92 -19.98 10.50 -5.70
CA GLN A 92 -19.71 11.85 -5.17
C GLN A 92 -18.23 12.23 -5.27
N GLY A 93 -17.37 11.36 -5.84
CA GLY A 93 -16.04 11.77 -6.32
C GLY A 93 -14.89 11.63 -5.30
N HIS A 94 -15.04 10.74 -4.33
CA HIS A 94 -14.08 10.54 -3.25
C HIS A 94 -12.89 9.66 -3.64
N GLY A 95 -11.71 10.25 -3.93
CA GLY A 95 -10.55 9.57 -4.52
C GLY A 95 -9.22 9.67 -3.76
N VAL A 96 -8.14 9.33 -4.47
CA VAL A 96 -6.76 9.57 -4.01
C VAL A 96 -6.28 10.87 -4.61
N ILE A 97 -5.75 11.77 -3.78
CA ILE A 97 -5.11 13.00 -4.25
C ILE A 97 -3.62 12.91 -3.95
N GLN A 98 -2.82 13.15 -4.97
CA GLN A 98 -1.38 13.20 -4.89
C GLN A 98 -0.91 14.58 -5.34
N GLY A 99 -0.13 15.27 -4.52
CA GLY A 99 0.47 16.56 -4.85
C GLY A 99 1.99 16.51 -4.75
N LEU A 100 2.68 17.14 -5.70
CA LEU A 100 4.10 17.44 -5.57
C LEU A 100 4.29 18.89 -5.15
N PHE A 101 5.06 19.09 -4.09
CA PHE A 101 5.45 20.38 -3.56
C PHE A 101 6.97 20.56 -3.64
N ASP A 102 7.48 21.73 -3.25
CA ASP A 102 8.92 22.01 -3.29
C ASP A 102 9.77 21.01 -2.51
N SER A 103 9.29 20.57 -1.35
CA SER A 103 10.06 19.73 -0.42
C SER A 103 9.38 18.41 -0.05
N ALA A 104 8.16 18.15 -0.56
CA ALA A 104 7.42 16.94 -0.20
C ALA A 104 6.50 16.44 -1.31
N TRP A 105 6.28 15.13 -1.29
CA TRP A 105 5.08 14.49 -1.79
C TRP A 105 3.99 14.57 -0.74
N LEU A 106 2.81 15.00 -1.16
CA LEU A 106 1.61 15.01 -0.35
C LEU A 106 0.66 13.94 -0.91
N VAL A 107 0.26 12.96 -0.08
CA VAL A 107 -0.70 11.90 -0.49
C VAL A 107 -1.89 11.88 0.45
N TRP A 108 -3.10 11.97 -0.09
CA TRP A 108 -4.35 11.92 0.65
C TRP A 108 -5.17 10.74 0.13
N LEU A 109 -5.59 9.89 1.05
CA LEU A 109 -6.41 8.71 0.78
C LEU A 109 -7.75 8.92 1.51
N ASP A 110 -8.83 9.18 0.77
CA ASP A 110 -10.15 9.42 1.38
C ASP A 110 -10.65 8.24 2.24
N ASN A 111 -10.41 7.01 1.77
CA ASN A 111 -10.57 5.79 2.56
C ASN A 111 -9.22 5.06 2.56
N PRO A 112 -8.45 5.08 3.66
CA PRO A 112 -8.91 5.10 5.05
C PRO A 112 -8.99 6.46 5.77
N GLY A 113 -9.02 7.59 5.06
CA GLY A 113 -9.04 8.92 5.67
C GLY A 113 -7.66 9.26 6.22
N LYS A 114 -6.66 9.23 5.34
CA LYS A 114 -5.25 9.37 5.71
C LYS A 114 -4.55 10.42 4.88
N LEU A 115 -3.73 11.24 5.55
CA LEU A 115 -2.92 12.28 4.94
C LEU A 115 -1.45 12.04 5.22
N TYR A 116 -0.64 12.05 4.17
CA TYR A 116 0.80 11.86 4.25
C TYR A 116 1.54 13.08 3.69
N ALA A 117 2.57 13.52 4.41
CA ALA A 117 3.64 14.32 3.84
C ALA A 117 4.93 13.52 3.85
N ILE A 118 5.47 13.24 2.67
CA ILE A 118 6.66 12.42 2.45
C ILE A 118 7.75 13.35 1.91
N PRO A 119 8.82 13.65 2.68
CA PRO A 119 9.90 14.53 2.24
C PRO A 119 10.54 14.06 0.93
N LEU A 120 10.95 14.99 0.06
CA LEU A 120 11.70 14.63 -1.17
C LEU A 120 13.18 14.32 -0.89
N GLU A 121 13.72 14.92 0.17
CA GLU A 121 15.12 14.77 0.57
C GLU A 121 15.19 14.23 1.99
N ASP A 122 16.12 13.31 2.22
CA ASP A 122 16.43 12.79 3.55
C ASP A 122 17.38 13.75 4.28
N ASN A 123 16.83 14.87 4.73
CA ASN A 123 17.50 15.85 5.59
C ASN A 123 17.19 15.62 7.07
N GLY A 124 16.95 14.37 7.47
CA GLY A 124 16.51 13.99 8.81
C GLY A 124 15.03 14.26 9.08
N ARG A 125 14.26 14.73 8.09
CA ARG A 125 12.80 14.84 8.19
C ARG A 125 12.14 13.47 8.08
N LYS A 126 11.22 13.21 9.01
CA LYS A 126 10.33 12.04 8.98
C LYS A 126 9.10 12.36 8.16
N PHE A 127 8.45 11.34 7.60
CA PHE A 127 7.12 11.55 7.03
C PHE A 127 6.11 11.89 8.14
N VAL A 128 5.07 12.63 7.75
CA VAL A 128 3.91 12.91 8.59
C VAL A 128 2.78 11.98 8.14
N ASP A 129 2.11 11.31 9.08
CA ASP A 129 0.88 10.53 8.87
C ASP A 129 -0.18 11.10 9.81
N LYS A 130 -1.33 11.50 9.25
CA LYS A 130 -2.49 11.98 10.00
C LYS A 130 -3.73 11.25 9.58
N ASP A 131 -4.57 10.99 10.56
CA ASP A 131 -5.98 10.74 10.31
C ASP A 131 -6.64 12.02 9.82
N ASP A 132 -7.31 11.90 8.69
CA ASP A 132 -8.16 12.92 8.12
C ASP A 132 -9.60 12.42 8.18
N THR A 133 -10.39 13.00 9.08
CA THR A 133 -11.82 12.72 9.21
C THR A 133 -12.67 13.66 8.36
N PHE A 134 -12.09 14.44 7.45
CA PHE A 134 -12.82 15.50 6.74
C PHE A 134 -13.55 14.95 5.51
N SER A 135 -14.82 15.33 5.40
CA SER A 135 -15.58 15.23 4.14
C SER A 135 -15.08 16.31 3.16
N MET A 136 -14.90 15.92 1.89
CA MET A 136 -14.62 16.81 0.76
C MET A 136 -15.73 17.83 0.47
N ASP A 137 -16.83 17.86 1.22
CA ASP A 137 -17.84 18.93 1.14
C ASP A 137 -17.30 20.35 1.40
N THR A 138 -16.05 20.47 1.84
CA THR A 138 -15.36 21.76 2.05
C THR A 138 -14.34 22.12 0.95
N THR A 139 -14.10 21.24 -0.03
CA THR A 139 -13.02 21.41 -1.02
C THR A 139 -13.26 22.58 -2.00
N TRP A 140 -14.51 22.85 -2.34
CA TRP A 140 -14.88 24.01 -3.17
C TRP A 140 -14.49 25.36 -2.52
N ALA A 141 -14.36 25.39 -1.19
CA ALA A 141 -13.94 26.59 -0.46
C ALA A 141 -12.43 26.87 -0.58
N TYR A 142 -11.69 26.03 -1.31
CA TYR A 142 -10.25 26.12 -1.53
C TYR A 142 -9.84 26.30 -3.01
N SER A 143 -10.79 26.41 -3.94
CA SER A 143 -10.51 26.55 -5.39
C SER A 143 -10.55 27.99 -5.92
N SER A 144 -10.90 28.99 -5.09
CA SER A 144 -11.09 30.39 -5.53
C SER A 144 -9.96 31.34 -5.12
N ALA A 145 -9.90 32.53 -5.74
CA ALA A 145 -9.04 33.64 -5.32
C ALA A 145 -9.29 34.09 -3.86
N GLU A 146 -10.46 33.77 -3.30
CA GLU A 146 -10.76 34.04 -1.90
C GLU A 146 -10.01 33.11 -0.95
N THR A 147 -9.70 31.89 -1.38
CA THR A 147 -8.85 30.96 -0.62
C THR A 147 -7.51 31.57 -0.28
N ARG A 148 -6.89 32.31 -1.22
CA ARG A 148 -5.61 33.01 -1.02
C ARG A 148 -5.67 34.10 0.05
N LYS A 149 -6.87 34.57 0.41
CA LYS A 149 -7.05 35.56 1.48
C LYS A 149 -7.01 34.92 2.87
N ARG A 150 -7.10 33.59 2.98
CA ARG A 150 -7.06 32.91 4.28
C ARG A 150 -5.69 33.13 4.96
N PRO A 151 -5.66 33.38 6.28
CA PRO A 151 -4.40 33.62 6.99
C PRO A 151 -3.35 32.50 6.86
N SER A 152 -3.79 31.25 6.72
CA SER A 152 -2.95 30.06 6.57
C SER A 152 -2.16 30.01 5.26
N PHE A 153 -2.71 30.59 4.18
CA PHE A 153 -2.07 30.71 2.87
C PHE A 153 -1.45 32.08 2.64
N LYS A 154 -1.58 33.02 3.59
CA LYS A 154 -0.96 34.33 3.52
C LYS A 154 0.56 34.17 3.42
N GLY A 155 1.13 34.64 2.31
CA GLY A 155 2.57 34.54 2.03
C GLY A 155 2.96 33.46 1.01
N MET A 156 2.03 32.59 0.60
CA MET A 156 2.26 31.77 -0.59
C MET A 156 2.30 32.67 -1.83
N PRO A 157 3.33 32.55 -2.69
CA PRO A 157 3.37 33.23 -3.98
C PRO A 157 2.10 32.98 -4.80
N THR A 158 1.65 33.99 -5.56
CA THR A 158 0.47 33.85 -6.43
C THR A 158 0.68 32.86 -7.57
N THR A 159 1.95 32.59 -7.91
CA THR A 159 2.37 31.57 -8.86
C THR A 159 2.33 30.15 -8.29
N CYS A 160 2.16 30.00 -6.97
CA CYS A 160 2.01 28.68 -6.36
C CYS A 160 0.62 28.12 -6.60
N LEU A 161 0.59 26.83 -6.90
CA LEU A 161 -0.61 26.05 -6.68
C LEU A 161 -0.85 25.91 -5.19
N LEU A 162 -2.08 26.23 -4.79
CA LEU A 162 -2.53 25.96 -3.45
C LEU A 162 -2.79 24.45 -3.30
N PRO A 163 -2.63 23.89 -2.09
CA PRO A 163 -3.09 22.54 -1.83
C PRO A 163 -4.59 22.39 -2.13
N ALA A 164 -4.99 21.20 -2.56
CA ALA A 164 -6.37 20.81 -2.83
C ALA A 164 -6.83 19.70 -1.85
N GLY A 165 -8.12 19.35 -1.85
CA GLY A 165 -8.62 18.21 -1.05
C GLY A 165 -8.41 18.35 0.46
N GLY A 166 -8.18 17.19 1.11
CA GLY A 166 -7.82 17.11 2.53
C GLY A 166 -6.54 17.88 2.89
N PHE A 167 -5.60 18.07 1.95
CA PHE A 167 -4.41 18.90 2.20
C PHE A 167 -4.76 20.35 2.46
N ALA A 168 -5.67 20.93 1.68
CA ALA A 168 -6.06 22.33 1.82
C ALA A 168 -6.67 22.59 3.21
N VAL A 169 -7.54 21.67 3.65
CA VAL A 169 -8.18 21.72 4.97
C VAL A 169 -7.14 21.56 6.08
N SER A 170 -6.25 20.58 5.96
CA SER A 170 -5.21 20.31 6.95
C SER A 170 -4.20 21.45 7.06
N TRP A 171 -3.83 22.04 5.93
CA TRP A 171 -2.97 23.23 5.87
C TRP A 171 -3.61 24.43 6.55
N ASP A 172 -4.91 24.64 6.33
CA ASP A 172 -5.63 25.77 6.94
C ASP A 172 -5.68 25.67 8.47
N LYS A 173 -5.90 24.44 8.98
CA LYS A 173 -6.00 24.17 10.42
C LYS A 173 -4.65 24.11 11.12
N GLN A 174 -3.65 23.50 10.49
CA GLN A 174 -2.35 23.20 11.09
C GLN A 174 -1.20 23.72 10.21
N PRO A 175 -1.17 25.02 9.85
CA PRO A 175 -0.27 25.53 8.81
C PRO A 175 1.21 25.29 9.13
N ASN A 176 1.62 25.31 10.39
CA ASN A 176 3.02 25.11 10.77
C ASN A 176 3.51 23.69 10.48
N GLU A 177 2.62 22.70 10.46
CA GLU A 177 2.93 21.31 10.13
C GLU A 177 3.12 21.09 8.64
N TRP A 178 2.51 21.91 7.78
CA TRP A 178 2.54 21.72 6.32
C TRP A 178 3.38 22.75 5.57
N LYS A 179 3.60 23.93 6.16
CA LYS A 179 4.36 25.04 5.56
C LYS A 179 5.73 24.65 5.00
N TRP A 180 6.39 23.66 5.60
CA TRP A 180 7.69 23.20 5.13
C TRP A 180 7.65 22.47 3.78
N ALA A 181 6.48 21.95 3.36
CA ALA A 181 6.33 21.34 2.04
C ALA A 181 6.56 22.37 0.92
N GLY A 182 6.27 23.65 1.19
CA GLY A 182 6.54 24.76 0.28
C GLY A 182 5.42 25.02 -0.73
N CYS A 183 5.82 25.45 -1.93
CA CYS A 183 4.93 25.76 -3.05
C CYS A 183 4.44 24.48 -3.73
N GLY A 184 3.15 24.40 -4.06
CA GLY A 184 2.62 23.32 -4.90
C GLY A 184 3.06 23.50 -6.35
N LYS A 185 3.55 22.42 -6.96
CA LYS A 185 4.00 22.37 -8.37
C LYS A 185 2.98 21.73 -9.29
N TRP A 186 2.28 20.72 -8.78
CA TRP A 186 1.14 20.07 -9.45
C TRP A 186 0.42 19.18 -8.45
N TYR A 187 -0.81 18.81 -8.75
CA TYR A 187 -1.49 17.71 -8.10
C TYR A 187 -2.28 16.88 -9.10
N CYS A 188 -2.50 15.62 -8.77
CA CYS A 188 -3.33 14.71 -9.53
C CYS A 188 -4.39 14.11 -8.63
N GLU A 189 -5.60 13.99 -9.18
CA GLU A 189 -6.70 13.26 -8.58
C GLU A 189 -6.87 11.95 -9.33
N LEU A 190 -6.94 10.85 -8.59
CA LEU A 190 -7.25 9.53 -9.11
C LEU A 190 -8.69 9.17 -8.77
N HIS A 191 -9.43 8.76 -9.80
CA HIS A 191 -10.74 8.16 -9.65
C HIS A 191 -10.63 6.63 -9.92
N GLY A 192 -11.11 5.81 -8.98
CA GLY A 192 -11.22 4.35 -9.12
C GLY A 192 -10.49 3.56 -8.03
N GLU A 193 -10.59 2.22 -8.08
CA GLU A 193 -10.04 1.27 -7.09
C GLU A 193 -8.58 0.87 -7.37
N ASN A 194 -7.73 1.86 -7.52
CA ASN A 194 -6.49 1.69 -8.26
C ASN A 194 -5.23 1.74 -7.40
N VAL A 195 -5.30 2.36 -6.23
CA VAL A 195 -4.18 2.45 -5.28
C VAL A 195 -4.32 1.36 -4.25
N LEU A 196 -3.27 0.57 -4.06
CA LEU A 196 -3.16 -0.40 -2.98
C LEU A 196 -2.58 0.27 -1.73
N PHE A 197 -3.13 -0.12 -0.61
CA PHE A 197 -2.69 0.25 0.72
C PHE A 197 -2.52 -1.02 1.53
N GLN A 198 -1.36 -1.23 2.17
CA GLN A 198 -1.16 -2.38 3.05
C GLN A 198 -0.31 -2.01 4.26
N ASP A 199 -0.79 -2.41 5.44
CA ASP A 199 -0.06 -2.29 6.69
C ASP A 199 0.80 -3.53 6.98
N PHE A 200 1.97 -3.27 7.55
CA PHE A 200 2.96 -4.24 7.95
C PHE A 200 3.39 -4.01 9.41
N GLU A 201 4.06 -4.99 10.01
CA GLU A 201 4.55 -4.92 11.39
C GLU A 201 5.37 -3.65 11.67
N ASN A 202 6.21 -3.22 10.73
CA ASN A 202 7.14 -2.10 10.89
C ASN A 202 6.91 -0.94 9.91
N GLY A 203 5.78 -0.93 9.20
CA GLY A 203 5.51 0.12 8.23
C GLY A 203 4.27 -0.11 7.39
N ARG A 204 4.24 0.55 6.24
CA ARG A 204 3.12 0.58 5.32
C ARG A 204 3.62 0.79 3.90
N MET A 205 2.89 0.25 2.93
CA MET A 205 3.07 0.53 1.52
C MET A 205 1.84 1.20 0.92
N ILE A 206 2.06 2.16 0.02
CA ILE A 206 1.00 2.90 -0.67
C ILE A 206 1.36 3.02 -2.16
N GLY A 207 0.46 2.63 -3.05
CA GLY A 207 0.58 2.80 -4.50
C GLY A 207 0.04 1.60 -5.28
N PRO A 208 0.20 1.53 -6.61
CA PRO A 208 0.97 2.45 -7.45
C PRO A 208 0.34 3.84 -7.54
N MET A 209 1.20 4.85 -7.60
CA MET A 209 0.90 6.27 -7.78
C MET A 209 1.71 6.85 -8.93
N ARG A 210 1.39 8.05 -9.45
CA ARG A 210 2.22 8.65 -10.51
C ARG A 210 3.56 9.10 -9.94
N PHE A 211 4.61 8.94 -10.72
CA PHE A 211 5.90 9.52 -10.38
C PHE A 211 5.97 11.03 -10.62
N GLY A 212 5.27 11.55 -11.63
CA GLY A 212 5.47 12.91 -12.12
C GLY A 212 4.30 13.45 -12.93
N TYR A 213 4.22 14.77 -13.05
CA TYR A 213 3.30 15.41 -13.99
C TYR A 213 3.65 14.99 -15.43
N GLY A 214 2.68 14.39 -16.13
CA GLY A 214 2.88 13.86 -17.48
C GLY A 214 3.68 12.56 -17.57
N ASP A 215 4.24 12.06 -16.47
CA ASP A 215 4.95 10.77 -16.45
C ASP A 215 3.93 9.62 -16.39
N VAL A 216 4.09 8.62 -17.24
CA VAL A 216 3.25 7.41 -17.22
C VAL A 216 3.72 6.40 -16.17
N GLY A 217 4.94 6.52 -15.66
CA GLY A 217 5.52 5.62 -14.67
C GLY A 217 4.77 5.61 -13.33
N SER A 218 4.94 4.51 -12.61
CA SER A 218 4.32 4.26 -11.31
C SER A 218 5.35 4.26 -10.18
N GLN A 219 4.89 4.62 -8.97
CA GLN A 219 5.68 4.64 -7.76
C GLN A 219 4.92 4.01 -6.59
N ILE A 220 5.61 3.21 -5.78
CA ILE A 220 5.17 2.76 -4.47
C ILE A 220 5.93 3.54 -3.41
N PHE A 221 5.23 4.17 -2.47
CA PHE A 221 5.84 4.72 -1.26
C PHE A 221 5.86 3.66 -0.17
N ILE A 222 6.99 3.54 0.52
CA ILE A 222 7.19 2.68 1.68
C ILE A 222 7.46 3.58 2.90
N LEU A 223 6.60 3.51 3.90
CA LEU A 223 6.62 4.36 5.09
C LEU A 223 6.91 3.49 6.31
N PHE A 224 8.03 3.72 7.00
CA PHE A 224 8.45 2.91 8.15
C PHE A 224 8.00 3.52 9.48
N LYS A 225 7.71 2.71 10.50
CA LYS A 225 7.29 3.21 11.82
C LYS A 225 8.34 4.08 12.53
N ASP A 226 9.61 3.96 12.16
CA ASP A 226 10.68 4.84 12.65
C ASP A 226 10.61 6.27 12.06
N GLY A 227 9.74 6.49 11.08
CA GLY A 227 9.51 7.74 10.37
C GLY A 227 10.37 7.91 9.11
N SER A 228 11.28 6.98 8.83
CA SER A 228 11.99 6.92 7.56
C SER A 228 11.03 6.49 6.44
N HIS A 229 11.41 6.76 5.20
CA HIS A 229 10.62 6.38 4.04
C HIS A 229 11.54 5.90 2.90
N SER A 230 10.96 5.22 1.93
CA SER A 230 11.62 4.82 0.70
C SER A 230 10.59 4.78 -0.42
N SER A 231 11.04 4.63 -1.67
CA SER A 231 10.12 4.43 -2.77
C SER A 231 10.69 3.48 -3.81
N VAL A 232 9.81 2.82 -4.56
CA VAL A 232 10.16 2.00 -5.71
C VAL A 232 9.43 2.56 -6.92
N ARG A 233 10.16 2.82 -7.99
CA ARG A 233 9.63 3.32 -9.26
C ARG A 233 9.63 2.20 -10.31
N SER A 234 8.63 2.21 -11.18
CA SER A 234 8.61 1.44 -12.42
C SER A 234 8.26 2.37 -13.57
N ASP A 235 8.95 2.22 -14.70
CA ASP A 235 8.61 2.93 -15.94
C ASP A 235 7.44 2.29 -16.70
N GLN A 236 6.90 1.18 -16.17
CA GLN A 236 5.64 0.64 -16.67
C GLN A 236 4.52 1.65 -16.43
N ALA A 237 3.75 1.88 -17.49
CA ALA A 237 2.60 2.77 -17.45
C ALA A 237 1.66 2.34 -16.32
N SER A 238 1.33 3.29 -15.44
CA SER A 238 0.28 3.09 -14.46
C SER A 238 -1.02 2.80 -15.23
N PRO A 239 -1.74 1.70 -14.93
CA PRO A 239 -3.01 1.38 -15.60
C PRO A 239 -4.14 2.34 -15.23
N GLN A 240 -3.83 3.39 -14.46
CA GLN A 240 -4.75 4.25 -13.77
C GLN A 240 -4.96 5.57 -14.53
N ILE A 241 -6.20 6.08 -14.51
CA ILE A 241 -6.53 7.37 -15.12
C ILE A 241 -6.44 8.46 -14.04
N TRP A 242 -5.47 9.35 -14.21
CA TRP A 242 -5.24 10.48 -13.31
C TRP A 242 -5.59 11.81 -13.98
N ASN A 243 -6.32 12.65 -13.27
CA ASN A 243 -6.61 14.03 -13.65
C ASN A 243 -5.61 14.96 -12.97
N CYS A 244 -4.59 15.41 -13.72
CA CYS A 244 -3.50 16.21 -13.18
C CYS A 244 -3.61 17.69 -13.56
N ILE A 245 -3.31 18.56 -12.59
CA ILE A 245 -3.31 20.01 -12.74
C ILE A 245 -1.92 20.54 -12.36
N PRO A 246 -1.22 21.26 -13.27
CA PRO A 246 0.04 21.93 -13.02
C PRO A 246 -0.15 23.32 -12.41
#